data_AF-A0AA45BY69-F1
#
_entry.id   AF-A0AA45BY69-F1
#
_cell.length_a   1.000
_cell.length_b   1.000
_cell.length_c   1.000
_cell.angle_alpha   90.00
_cell.angle_beta   90.00
_cell.angle_gamma   90.00
#
_symmetry.space_group_name_H-M   'P 1'
#
loop_
_entity.id
_entity.type
_entity.pdbx_description
1 polymer ?
#
loop_
_entity_poly.entity_id
_entity_poly.type
_entity_poly.pdbx_seq_one_letter_code
_entity_poly.pdbx_strand_id
1 'polypeptide(L)' 'FYVKHFMKDMKIALDEAEKLQLPVPGLTLAKELYEELIADGKENSGTQVLYKKYIRG' A
#
# COMPACT_ATOMS: atom_id res chain seq x y z
N PHE A 1 -4.51 1.99 -12.47
CA PHE A 1 -4.46 1.39 -11.13
C PHE A 1 -4.13 2.48 -10.12
N TYR A 2 -5.00 2.75 -9.14
CA TYR A 2 -4.87 3.89 -8.21
C TYR A 2 -4.42 3.44 -6.82
N VAL A 3 -3.76 4.33 -6.07
CA VAL A 3 -3.33 4.09 -4.68
C VAL A 3 -4.49 3.58 -3.82
N LYS A 4 -5.68 4.21 -3.90
CA LYS A 4 -6.86 3.76 -3.13
C LYS A 4 -7.32 2.33 -3.46
N HIS A 5 -7.21 1.91 -4.72
CA HIS A 5 -7.59 0.56 -5.12
C HIS A 5 -6.55 -0.44 -4.63
N PHE A 6 -5.27 -0.11 -4.73
CA PHE A 6 -4.22 -0.97 -4.21
C PHE A 6 -4.29 -1.12 -2.70
N MET A 7 -4.60 -0.04 -1.97
CA MET A 7 -4.84 -0.07 -0.53
C MET A 7 -5.95 -1.04 -0.15
N LYS A 8 -7.08 -1.01 -0.87
CA LYS A 8 -8.20 -1.93 -0.65
C LYS A 8 -7.76 -3.39 -0.86
N ASP A 9 -7.04 -3.67 -1.94
CA ASP A 9 -6.59 -5.03 -2.24
C ASP A 9 -5.54 -5.53 -1.22
N MET A 10 -4.65 -4.66 -0.74
CA MET A 10 -3.68 -4.99 0.33
C MET A 10 -4.36 -5.31 1.66
N LYS A 11 -5.44 -4.59 2.03
CA LYS A 11 -6.23 -4.90 3.23
C LYS A 11 -6.84 -6.30 3.13
N ILE A 12 -7.46 -6.64 2.00
CA ILE A 12 -8.01 -7.98 1.78
C ILE A 12 -6.92 -9.06 1.90
N ALA A 13 -5.74 -8.83 1.29
CA ALA A 13 -4.65 -9.79 1.38
C ALA A 13 -4.07 -9.94 2.79
N LEU A 14 -4.02 -8.86 3.59
CA LEU A 14 -3.62 -8.91 5.00
C LEU A 14 -4.64 -9.67 5.85
N ASP A 15 -5.93 -9.40 5.66
CA ASP A 15 -7.01 -10.09 6.38
C ASP A 15 -6.99 -11.61 6.11
N GLU A 16 -6.69 -12.02 4.87
CA GLU A 16 -6.52 -13.44 4.54
C GLU A 16 -5.22 -14.03 5.11
N ALA A 17 -4.11 -13.28 5.11
CA ALA A 17 -2.86 -13.72 5.72
C ALA A 17 -2.99 -13.93 7.23
N GLU A 18 -3.76 -13.08 7.92
CA GLU A 18 -4.07 -13.22 9.34
C GLU A 18 -4.83 -14.52 9.62
N LYS A 19 -5.86 -14.83 8.83
CA LYS A 19 -6.63 -16.09 8.96
C LYS A 19 -5.75 -17.33 8.76
N LEU A 20 -4.76 -17.24 7.87
CA LEU A 20 -3.83 -18.32 7.57
C LEU A 20 -2.61 -18.35 8.52
N GLN A 21 -2.52 -17.42 9.47
CA GLN A 21 -1.35 -17.25 10.34
C GLN A 21 -0.03 -17.12 9.55
N LEU A 22 -0.09 -16.49 8.37
CA LEU A 22 1.04 -16.31 7.47
C LEU A 22 1.73 -14.97 7.72
N PRO A 23 3.03 -14.95 8.07
CA PRO A 23 3.77 -13.70 8.18
C PRO A 23 4.01 -13.11 6.79
N VAL A 24 3.47 -11.91 6.55
CA VAL A 24 3.61 -11.16 5.31
C VAL A 24 4.25 -9.77 5.55
N PRO A 25 5.49 -9.71 6.07
CA PRO A 25 6.12 -8.44 6.45
C PRO A 25 6.29 -7.49 5.27
N GLY A 26 6.54 -8.00 4.06
CA GLY A 26 6.64 -7.16 2.86
C GLY A 26 5.31 -6.51 2.47
N LEU A 27 4.19 -7.21 2.63
CA LEU A 27 2.85 -6.66 2.38
C LEU A 27 2.46 -5.64 3.45
N THR A 28 2.83 -5.90 4.70
CA THR A 28 2.62 -4.98 5.83
C THR A 28 3.34 -3.65 5.58
N LEU A 29 4.63 -3.72 5.23
CA LEU A 29 5.41 -2.53 4.86
C LEU A 29 4.81 -1.81 3.64
N ALA A 30 4.41 -2.55 2.61
CA ALA A 30 3.78 -1.94 1.45
C ALA A 30 2.52 -1.15 1.84
N LYS A 31 1.64 -1.74 2.67
CA LYS A 31 0.44 -1.08 3.16
C LYS A 31 0.78 0.22 3.89
N GLU A 32 1.75 0.23 4.80
CA GLU A 32 2.20 1.44 5.51
C GLU A 32 2.67 2.54 4.54
N LEU A 33 3.51 2.19 3.56
CA LEU A 33 4.02 3.14 2.56
C LEU A 33 2.91 3.77 1.73
N TYR A 34 1.87 3.00 1.38
CA TYR A 34 0.71 3.54 0.65
C TYR A 34 -0.27 4.29 1.56
N GLU A 35 -0.31 4.02 2.87
CA GLU A 35 -1.09 4.82 3.83
C GLU A 35 -0.52 6.23 3.95
N GLU A 36 0.80 6.37 4.00
CA GLU A 36 1.47 7.68 3.94
C GLU A 36 1.10 8.45 2.66
N LEU A 37 1.08 7.77 1.51
CA LEU A 37 0.69 8.41 0.24
C LEU A 37 -0.78 8.87 0.25
N ILE A 38 -1.67 8.15 0.92
CA ILE A 38 -3.07 8.59 1.09
C ILE A 38 -3.13 9.81 2.01
N ALA A 39 -2.39 9.81 3.11
CA ALA A 39 -2.27 10.97 4.00
C ALA A 39 -1.74 12.21 3.27
N ASP A 40 -0.87 12.02 2.28
CA ASP A 40 -0.36 13.08 1.39
C ASP A 40 -1.33 13.48 0.24
N GLY A 41 -2.58 12.98 0.28
CA GLY A 41 -3.61 13.28 -0.73
C GLY A 41 -3.37 12.61 -2.09
N LYS A 42 -2.54 11.56 -2.17
CA LYS A 42 -2.20 10.85 -3.42
C LYS A 42 -3.09 9.64 -3.70
N GLU A 43 -4.22 9.50 -3.02
CA GLU A 43 -5.16 8.37 -3.18
C GLU A 43 -5.64 8.14 -4.63
N ASN A 44 -5.77 9.22 -5.42
CA ASN A 44 -6.18 9.21 -6.82
C ASN A 44 -4.98 9.23 -7.79
N SER A 45 -3.75 9.12 -7.28
CA SER A 45 -2.55 8.94 -8.10
C SER A 45 -2.37 7.47 -8.49
N GLY A 46 -1.63 7.23 -9.57
CA GLY A 46 -1.17 5.89 -9.90
C GLY A 46 -0.15 5.37 -8.89
N THR A 47 0.00 4.05 -8.76
CA THR A 47 0.90 3.40 -7.79
C THR A 47 2.39 3.76 -7.97
N GLN A 48 2.80 4.18 -9.17
CA GLN A 48 4.14 4.72 -9.44
C GLN A 48 4.48 5.97 -8.62
N VAL A 49 3.52 6.60 -7.93
CA VAL A 49 3.77 7.72 -7.00
C VAL A 49 4.70 7.33 -5.85
N LEU A 50 4.67 6.06 -5.42
CA LEU A 50 5.59 5.56 -4.39
C LEU A 50 7.04 5.64 -4.86
N TYR A 51 7.32 5.16 -6.08
CA TYR A 51 8.64 5.30 -6.69
C TYR A 51 9.06 6.77 -6.80
N LYS A 52 8.16 7.64 -7.27
CA LYS A 52 8.42 9.08 -7.40
C LYS A 52 8.77 9.75 -6.07
N LYS A 53 8.23 9.28 -4.94
CA LYS A 53 8.56 9.77 -3.59
C LYS A 53 10.04 9.52 -3.26
N TYR A 54 10.59 8.35 -3.61
CA TYR A 54 11.98 8.00 -3.32
C TYR A 54 13.02 8.63 -4.25
N ILE A 55 12.69 8.82 -5.53
CA ILE A 55 13.63 9.41 -6.49
C ILE A 55 13.64 10.95 -6.49
N ARG A 56 12.68 11.57 -5.81
CA ARG A 56 12.59 13.03 -5.65
C ARG A 56 12.85 13.49 -4.21
N GLY A 57 13.08 12.54 -3.31
CA GLY A 57 13.47 12.78 -1.92
C GLY A 57 14.96 13.02 -1.79
#